data_AF-A0A1E5QD06-F1
#
_entry.id   AF-A0A1E5QD06-F1
#
_cell.length_a   1.000
_cell.length_b   1.000
_cell.length_c   1.000
_cell.angle_alpha   90.00
_cell.angle_beta   90.00
_cell.angle_gamma   90.00
#
_symmetry.space_group_name_H-M   'P 1'
#
loop_
_entity.id
_entity.type
_entity.pdbx_description
1 polymer ?
#
loop_
_entity_poly.entity_id
_entity_poly.type
_entity_poly.pdbx_seq_one_letter_code
_entity_poly.pdbx_strand_id
1 'polypeptide(L)'
;MTLTPFYLILTIANIVFFTVLYLLVPPLRDALSREDQFMENLTTILFLETFFVGLYATLKLPNKQRRKLYLAIPIVGLLGFLSELSFGERIFYFEAPEINGVKIDAVHDFLSVIYISWYHMPNRNAVALAVALIFGTILFWNRRYFAFNNLQKIFQNFFPSRFVTAAVLFSGMGLIIDLEIVHHDFLFFLEELFEMNGGLALLFSAFAIQVERKGYFVRTQKQLAYSQNLVGVTSILK
;
A
#
# COMPACT_ATOMS: atom_id res chain seq x y z
N MET A 1 -9.92 -3.22 21.23
CA MET A 1 -9.64 -4.20 20.17
C MET A 1 -8.26 -3.92 19.59
N THR A 2 -7.42 -4.92 19.35
CA THR A 2 -6.16 -4.71 18.62
C THR A 2 -6.47 -4.36 17.16
N LEU A 3 -5.60 -3.59 16.51
CA LEU A 3 -5.86 -3.07 15.15
C LEU A 3 -6.01 -4.20 14.11
N THR A 4 -5.29 -5.31 14.28
CA THR A 4 -5.26 -6.43 13.32
C THR A 4 -6.58 -7.22 13.24
N PRO A 5 -7.22 -7.69 14.34
CA PRO A 5 -8.53 -8.32 14.24
C PRO A 5 -9.60 -7.42 13.63
N PHE A 6 -9.57 -6.12 13.93
CA PHE A 6 -10.52 -5.17 13.35
C PHE A 6 -10.34 -5.05 11.83
N TYR A 7 -9.09 -4.91 11.37
CA TYR A 7 -8.75 -4.95 9.95
C TYR A 7 -9.27 -6.22 9.27
N LEU A 8 -8.97 -7.41 9.83
CA LEU A 8 -9.37 -8.68 9.21
C LEU A 8 -10.90 -8.81 9.10
N ILE A 9 -11.64 -8.43 10.14
CA ILE A 9 -13.09 -8.43 10.10
C ILE A 9 -13.60 -7.48 9.03
N LEU A 10 -13.03 -6.27 8.93
CA LEU A 10 -13.44 -5.28 7.94
C LEU A 10 -13.13 -5.74 6.50
N THR A 11 -11.96 -6.30 6.25
CA THR A 11 -11.58 -6.87 4.95
C THR A 11 -12.53 -8.00 4.54
N ILE A 12 -12.79 -8.96 5.44
CA ILE A 12 -13.72 -10.07 5.15
C ILE A 12 -15.13 -9.54 4.91
N ALA A 13 -15.59 -8.60 5.75
CA ALA A 13 -16.90 -7.99 5.60
C ALA A 13 -17.03 -7.26 4.26
N ASN A 14 -16.03 -6.49 3.85
CA ASN A 14 -16.01 -5.80 2.55
C ASN A 14 -16.06 -6.79 1.39
N ILE A 15 -15.22 -7.82 1.40
CA ILE A 15 -15.20 -8.83 0.33
C ILE A 15 -16.57 -9.51 0.21
N VAL A 16 -17.13 -9.98 1.33
CA VAL A 16 -18.44 -10.64 1.34
C VAL A 16 -19.54 -9.68 0.89
N PHE A 17 -19.57 -8.47 1.42
CA PHE A 17 -20.59 -7.47 1.11
C PHE A 17 -20.60 -7.11 -0.37
N PHE A 18 -19.46 -6.72 -0.94
CA PHE A 18 -19.39 -6.33 -2.34
C PHE A 18 -19.61 -7.51 -3.29
N THR A 19 -19.14 -8.71 -2.94
CA THR A 19 -19.42 -9.91 -3.74
C THR A 19 -20.92 -10.22 -3.76
N VAL A 20 -21.58 -10.15 -2.60
CA VAL A 20 -23.04 -10.36 -2.50
C VAL A 20 -23.80 -9.30 -3.29
N LEU A 21 -23.41 -8.01 -3.18
CA LEU A 21 -24.01 -6.94 -3.98
C LEU A 21 -23.85 -7.19 -5.48
N TYR A 22 -22.66 -7.54 -5.95
CA TYR A 22 -22.37 -7.81 -7.35
C TYR A 22 -23.23 -8.97 -7.90
N LEU A 23 -23.38 -10.05 -7.12
CA LEU A 23 -24.13 -11.23 -7.53
C LEU A 23 -25.65 -10.99 -7.51
N LEU A 24 -26.17 -10.35 -6.46
CA LEU A 24 -27.61 -10.24 -6.21
C LEU A 24 -28.26 -8.97 -6.78
N VAL A 25 -27.47 -7.95 -7.13
CA VAL A 25 -28.00 -6.65 -7.59
C VAL A 25 -27.41 -6.31 -8.98
N PRO A 26 -27.95 -6.88 -10.07
CA PRO A 26 -27.41 -6.68 -11.43
C PRO A 26 -27.21 -5.22 -11.85
N PRO A 27 -28.09 -4.26 -11.50
CA PRO A 27 -27.87 -2.85 -11.84
C PRO A 27 -26.61 -2.21 -11.23
N LEU A 28 -26.03 -2.81 -10.18
CA LEU A 28 -24.81 -2.29 -9.55
C LEU A 28 -23.53 -2.85 -10.17
N ARG A 29 -23.60 -3.86 -11.05
CA ARG A 29 -22.40 -4.51 -11.60
C ARG A 29 -21.50 -3.53 -12.33
N ASP A 30 -22.08 -2.75 -13.24
CA ASP A 30 -21.35 -1.72 -13.99
C ASP A 30 -20.69 -0.70 -13.05
N ALA A 31 -21.36 -0.32 -11.96
CA ALA A 31 -20.80 0.63 -11.00
C ALA A 31 -19.67 0.03 -10.14
N LEU A 32 -19.59 -1.29 -10.04
CA LEU A 32 -18.61 -2.02 -9.24
C LEU A 32 -17.45 -2.60 -10.06
N SER A 33 -17.58 -2.71 -11.38
CA SER A 33 -16.61 -3.42 -12.24
C SER A 33 -16.06 -2.59 -13.40
N ARG A 34 -16.50 -1.34 -13.57
CA ARG A 34 -15.96 -0.46 -14.60
C ARG A 34 -15.01 0.55 -13.98
N GLU A 35 -13.99 0.87 -14.77
CA GLU A 35 -13.14 2.03 -14.56
C GLU A 35 -13.97 3.31 -14.31
N ASP A 36 -13.42 4.14 -13.46
CA ASP A 36 -13.89 5.44 -12.98
C ASP A 36 -15.22 5.41 -12.22
N GLN A 37 -15.65 4.24 -11.77
CA GLN A 37 -16.91 4.09 -11.03
C GLN A 37 -16.68 4.02 -9.52
N PHE A 38 -17.57 3.34 -8.81
CA PHE A 38 -17.69 3.45 -7.37
C PHE A 38 -16.50 2.83 -6.63
N MET A 39 -15.97 1.68 -7.09
CA MET A 39 -14.87 1.00 -6.42
C MET A 39 -13.55 1.76 -6.55
N GLU A 40 -13.17 2.15 -7.76
CA GLU A 40 -12.01 3.01 -8.00
C GLU A 40 -12.07 4.29 -7.16
N ASN A 41 -13.21 4.98 -7.13
CA ASN A 41 -13.41 6.16 -6.28
C ASN A 41 -13.13 5.90 -4.79
N LEU A 42 -13.58 4.76 -4.27
CA LEU A 42 -13.29 4.36 -2.89
C LEU A 42 -11.80 4.08 -2.71
N THR A 43 -11.15 3.38 -3.65
CA THR A 43 -9.70 3.13 -3.66
C THR A 43 -8.92 4.44 -3.62
N THR A 44 -9.27 5.41 -4.47
CA THR A 44 -8.72 6.77 -4.52
C THR A 44 -8.84 7.49 -3.18
N ILE A 45 -10.02 7.45 -2.55
CA ILE A 45 -10.24 8.06 -1.22
C ILE A 45 -9.35 7.38 -0.18
N LEU A 46 -9.26 6.04 -0.16
CA LEU A 46 -8.44 5.30 0.79
C LEU A 46 -6.95 5.64 0.64
N PHE A 47 -6.46 5.78 -0.58
CA PHE A 47 -5.09 6.22 -0.86
C PHE A 47 -4.83 7.66 -0.41
N LEU A 48 -5.77 8.57 -0.66
CA LEU A 48 -5.67 9.96 -0.21
C LEU A 48 -5.68 10.06 1.33
N GLU A 49 -6.57 9.33 2.00
CA GLU A 49 -6.60 9.24 3.46
C GLU A 49 -5.30 8.64 4.01
N THR A 50 -4.77 7.59 3.37
CA THR A 50 -3.46 7.01 3.72
C THR A 50 -2.37 8.07 3.67
N PHE A 51 -2.33 8.92 2.64
CA PHE A 51 -1.36 10.00 2.53
C PHE A 51 -1.48 10.98 3.71
N PHE A 52 -2.65 11.55 3.96
CA PHE A 52 -2.81 12.57 5.00
C PHE A 52 -2.63 12.00 6.41
N VAL A 53 -3.29 10.87 6.73
CA VAL A 53 -3.19 10.22 8.04
C VAL A 53 -1.77 9.72 8.27
N GLY A 54 -1.18 9.07 7.27
CA GLY A 54 0.17 8.51 7.34
C GLY A 54 1.23 9.59 7.50
N LEU A 55 1.12 10.70 6.76
CA LEU A 55 2.04 11.83 6.85
C LEU A 55 1.95 12.49 8.22
N TYR A 56 0.73 12.78 8.69
CA TYR A 56 0.52 13.35 10.02
C TYR A 56 1.07 12.46 11.14
N ALA A 57 0.77 11.15 11.09
CA ALA A 57 1.22 10.20 12.09
C ALA A 57 2.76 10.09 12.09
N THR A 58 3.37 10.03 10.91
CA THR A 58 4.81 9.90 10.71
C THR A 58 5.57 11.15 11.16
N LEU A 59 5.12 12.35 10.79
CA LEU A 59 5.77 13.60 11.17
C LEU A 59 5.80 13.82 12.69
N LYS A 60 4.82 13.28 13.41
CA LYS A 60 4.72 13.33 14.88
C LYS A 60 5.47 12.21 15.60
N LEU A 61 6.18 11.33 14.89
CA LEU A 61 7.02 10.32 15.53
C LEU A 61 8.30 10.95 16.14
N PRO A 62 8.65 10.61 17.39
CA PRO A 62 9.86 11.12 18.03
C PRO A 62 11.14 10.50 17.44
N ASN A 63 11.07 9.24 16.97
CA ASN A 63 12.24 8.54 16.45
C ASN A 63 12.49 8.89 14.96
N LYS A 64 13.59 9.62 14.69
CA LYS A 64 13.97 10.05 13.34
C LYS A 64 14.21 8.89 12.36
N GLN A 65 14.78 7.76 12.81
CA GLN A 65 15.04 6.61 11.95
C GLN A 65 13.72 5.94 11.54
N ARG A 66 12.81 5.71 12.50
CA ARG A 66 11.47 5.18 12.20
C ARG A 66 10.70 6.13 11.29
N ARG A 67 10.76 7.44 11.53
CA ARG A 67 10.14 8.44 10.68
C ARG A 67 10.57 8.35 9.21
N LYS A 68 11.86 8.21 8.94
CA LYS A 68 12.38 8.04 7.57
C LYS A 68 11.81 6.79 6.90
N LEU A 69 11.76 5.69 7.63
CA LEU A 69 11.22 4.44 7.10
C LEU A 69 9.70 4.54 6.87
N TYR A 70 8.97 5.21 7.76
CA TYR A 70 7.51 5.25 7.76
C TYR A 70 6.96 6.26 6.76
N LEU A 71 7.80 7.21 6.32
CA LEU A 71 7.50 8.15 5.23
C LEU A 71 7.17 7.44 3.91
N ALA A 72 7.64 6.21 3.72
CA ALA A 72 7.28 5.41 2.55
C ALA A 72 5.76 5.15 2.46
N ILE A 73 5.06 4.96 3.59
CA ILE A 73 3.62 4.65 3.59
C ILE A 73 2.78 5.80 3.00
N PRO A 74 2.87 7.05 3.49
CA PRO A 74 2.13 8.15 2.87
C PRO A 74 2.60 8.45 1.44
N ILE A 75 3.88 8.26 1.12
CA ILE A 75 4.36 8.43 -0.27
C ILE A 75 3.68 7.41 -1.19
N VAL A 76 3.59 6.15 -0.78
CA VAL A 76 2.87 5.11 -1.55
C VAL A 76 1.38 5.43 -1.63
N GLY A 77 0.76 5.90 -0.54
CA GLY A 77 -0.63 6.37 -0.58
C GLY A 77 -0.84 7.53 -1.56
N LEU A 78 0.09 8.48 -1.62
CA LEU A 78 0.03 9.55 -2.62
C LEU A 78 0.19 8.98 -4.03
N LEU A 79 1.16 8.10 -4.26
CA LEU A 79 1.36 7.49 -5.58
C LEU A 79 0.15 6.68 -6.04
N GLY A 80 -0.52 5.95 -5.13
CA GLY A 80 -1.77 5.26 -5.44
C GLY A 80 -2.90 6.23 -5.76
N PHE A 81 -3.06 7.31 -4.98
CA PHE A 81 -4.03 8.35 -5.31
C PHE A 81 -3.76 8.98 -6.69
N LEU A 82 -2.48 9.12 -7.05
CA LEU A 82 -2.05 9.63 -8.35
C LEU A 82 -2.06 8.56 -9.46
N SER A 83 -2.23 7.27 -9.14
CA SER A 83 -2.45 6.23 -10.17
C SER A 83 -3.91 6.18 -10.56
N GLU A 84 -4.82 6.39 -9.62
CA GLU A 84 -6.26 6.52 -9.91
C GLU A 84 -6.64 7.90 -10.50
N LEU A 85 -5.68 8.63 -11.10
CA LEU A 85 -5.85 10.02 -11.56
C LEU A 85 -6.35 10.15 -13.00
N SER A 86 -6.85 9.08 -13.62
CA SER A 86 -7.87 9.14 -14.69
C SER A 86 -9.01 10.14 -14.34
N PHE A 87 -9.26 10.35 -13.04
CA PHE A 87 -10.09 11.41 -12.48
C PHE A 87 -9.62 12.84 -12.80
N GLY A 88 -8.32 13.08 -12.83
CA GLY A 88 -7.71 14.38 -13.08
C GLY A 88 -7.95 14.88 -14.50
N GLU A 89 -7.96 13.97 -15.48
CA GLU A 89 -8.32 14.30 -16.86
C GLU A 89 -9.71 14.92 -16.95
N ARG A 90 -10.67 14.35 -16.20
CA ARG A 90 -12.08 14.78 -16.15
C ARG A 90 -12.32 16.00 -15.26
N ILE A 91 -11.64 16.10 -14.12
CA ILE A 91 -11.79 17.24 -13.19
C ILE A 91 -11.08 18.49 -13.72
N PHE A 92 -9.87 18.33 -14.24
CA PHE A 92 -9.02 19.45 -14.66
C PHE A 92 -9.06 19.68 -16.17
N TYR A 93 -9.81 18.88 -16.93
CA TYR A 93 -9.89 18.95 -18.39
C TYR A 93 -8.50 18.92 -19.06
N PHE A 94 -7.58 18.14 -18.48
CA PHE A 94 -6.21 17.99 -18.97
C PHE A 94 -6.14 16.75 -19.83
N GLU A 95 -5.80 16.82 -21.11
CA GLU A 95 -5.60 15.63 -21.95
C GLU A 95 -4.29 14.92 -21.57
N ALA A 96 -4.38 13.67 -21.14
CA ALA A 96 -3.21 12.87 -20.81
C ALA A 96 -2.38 12.57 -22.07
N PRO A 97 -1.03 12.64 -22.00
CA PRO A 97 -0.18 12.36 -23.15
C PRO A 97 -0.26 10.87 -23.52
N GLU A 98 -0.16 10.59 -24.81
CA GLU A 98 -0.16 9.22 -25.34
C GLU A 98 1.24 8.82 -25.80
N ILE A 99 1.71 7.64 -25.37
CA ILE A 99 2.99 7.05 -25.75
C ILE A 99 2.74 5.66 -26.33
N ASN A 100 3.11 5.44 -27.60
CA ASN A 100 2.94 4.16 -28.30
C ASN A 100 1.50 3.61 -28.30
N GLY A 101 0.48 4.45 -28.39
CA GLY A 101 -0.91 3.99 -28.37
C GLY A 101 -1.51 3.87 -26.96
N VAL A 102 -0.69 4.06 -25.91
CA VAL A 102 -1.13 3.99 -24.51
C VAL A 102 -1.21 5.41 -23.96
N LYS A 103 -2.39 5.76 -23.48
CA LYS A 103 -2.63 6.99 -22.75
C LYS A 103 -1.99 6.86 -21.36
N ILE A 104 -1.26 7.88 -20.94
CA ILE A 104 -0.55 7.88 -19.66
C ILE A 104 -1.35 8.69 -18.65
N ASP A 105 -2.39 8.09 -18.10
CA ASP A 105 -3.25 8.69 -17.07
C ASP A 105 -2.97 8.15 -15.67
N ALA A 106 -2.20 7.07 -15.57
CA ALA A 106 -1.74 6.47 -14.33
C ALA A 106 -0.22 6.17 -14.33
N VAL A 107 0.34 5.99 -13.13
CA VAL A 107 1.74 5.55 -12.97
C VAL A 107 1.93 4.12 -13.50
N HIS A 108 0.90 3.27 -13.41
CA HIS A 108 0.98 1.90 -13.90
C HIS A 108 1.00 1.82 -15.44
N ASP A 109 0.50 2.81 -16.18
CA ASP A 109 0.58 2.84 -17.66
C ASP A 109 2.01 2.87 -18.17
N PHE A 110 2.94 3.44 -17.40
CA PHE A 110 4.35 3.35 -17.74
C PHE A 110 4.82 1.89 -17.79
N LEU A 111 4.25 1.00 -16.96
CA LEU A 111 4.54 -0.44 -17.04
C LEU A 111 3.96 -1.03 -18.32
N SER A 112 2.76 -0.62 -18.74
CA SER A 112 2.13 -1.02 -20.01
C SER A 112 2.97 -0.55 -21.21
N VAL A 113 3.44 0.70 -21.20
CA VAL A 113 4.36 1.23 -22.23
C VAL A 113 5.66 0.44 -22.24
N ILE A 114 6.25 0.15 -21.07
CA ILE A 114 7.47 -0.66 -20.97
C ILE A 114 7.21 -2.06 -21.51
N TYR A 115 6.08 -2.68 -21.18
CA TYR A 115 5.69 -4.01 -21.63
C TYR A 115 5.51 -4.06 -23.16
N ILE A 116 4.80 -3.10 -23.76
CA ILE A 116 4.61 -3.02 -25.20
C ILE A 116 5.96 -2.79 -25.90
N SER A 117 6.75 -1.84 -25.39
CA SER A 117 8.09 -1.56 -25.89
C SER A 117 8.99 -2.80 -25.81
N TRP A 118 8.89 -3.55 -24.72
CA TRP A 118 9.59 -4.81 -24.50
C TRP A 118 9.14 -5.91 -25.46
N TYR A 119 7.83 -6.04 -25.67
CA TYR A 119 7.27 -7.07 -26.54
C TYR A 119 7.74 -6.89 -27.98
N HIS A 120 7.89 -5.64 -28.43
CA HIS A 120 8.38 -5.28 -29.76
C HIS A 120 9.91 -5.17 -29.87
N MET A 121 10.68 -5.32 -28.78
CA MET A 121 12.14 -5.29 -28.85
C MET A 121 12.71 -6.51 -29.59
N PRO A 122 13.56 -6.32 -30.61
CA PRO A 122 14.36 -7.42 -31.15
C PRO A 122 15.28 -7.93 -30.03
N ASN A 123 15.32 -9.25 -29.83
CA ASN A 123 16.08 -9.93 -28.78
C ASN A 123 15.58 -9.73 -27.33
N ARG A 124 14.28 -9.46 -27.11
CA ARG A 124 13.68 -9.36 -25.77
C ARG A 124 14.10 -10.48 -24.80
N ASN A 125 14.19 -11.73 -25.27
CA ASN A 125 14.60 -12.86 -24.44
C ASN A 125 16.05 -12.73 -23.92
N ALA A 126 16.96 -12.18 -24.74
CA ALA A 126 18.35 -11.97 -24.36
C ALA A 126 18.47 -10.83 -23.34
N VAL A 127 17.69 -9.76 -23.50
CA VAL A 127 17.61 -8.68 -22.51
C VAL A 127 16.97 -9.20 -21.22
N ALA A 128 15.95 -10.06 -21.29
CA ALA A 128 15.29 -10.63 -20.10
C ALA A 128 16.29 -11.44 -19.30
N LEU A 129 17.05 -12.29 -20.00
CA LEU A 129 18.09 -13.10 -19.42
C LEU A 129 19.18 -12.22 -18.80
N ALA A 130 19.61 -11.15 -19.48
CA ALA A 130 20.60 -10.22 -18.93
C ALA A 130 20.09 -9.52 -17.66
N VAL A 131 18.87 -9.00 -17.67
CA VAL A 131 18.24 -8.37 -16.49
C VAL A 131 18.08 -9.37 -15.35
N ALA A 132 17.59 -10.58 -15.65
CA ALA A 132 17.45 -11.65 -14.66
C ALA A 132 18.80 -12.10 -14.08
N LEU A 133 19.85 -12.17 -14.90
CA LEU A 133 21.21 -12.48 -14.43
C LEU A 133 21.77 -11.34 -13.57
N ILE A 134 21.54 -10.07 -13.92
CA ILE A 134 21.95 -8.92 -13.11
C ILE A 134 21.21 -8.92 -11.77
N PHE A 135 19.88 -9.02 -11.78
CA PHE A 135 19.07 -9.09 -10.56
C PHE A 135 19.42 -10.32 -9.73
N GLY A 136 19.56 -11.49 -10.36
CA GLY A 136 19.96 -12.72 -9.71
C GLY A 136 21.34 -12.60 -9.06
N THR A 137 22.29 -11.94 -9.73
CA THR A 137 23.63 -11.67 -9.19
C THR A 137 23.58 -10.69 -8.02
N ILE A 138 22.80 -9.61 -8.13
CA ILE A 138 22.58 -8.65 -7.03
C ILE A 138 21.96 -9.35 -5.82
N LEU A 139 20.90 -10.15 -6.03
CA LEU A 139 20.23 -10.91 -4.97
C LEU A 139 21.14 -11.96 -4.36
N PHE A 140 21.92 -12.68 -5.17
CA PHE A 140 22.88 -13.69 -4.71
C PHE A 140 24.04 -13.06 -3.93
N TRP A 141 24.59 -11.95 -4.42
CA TRP A 141 25.66 -11.20 -3.74
C TRP A 141 25.15 -10.61 -2.42
N ASN A 142 23.93 -10.10 -2.42
CA ASN A 142 23.26 -9.56 -1.24
C ASN A 142 22.51 -10.61 -0.42
N ARG A 143 22.68 -11.92 -0.68
CA ARG A 143 21.98 -12.99 0.07
C ARG A 143 22.24 -12.95 1.57
N ARG A 144 23.40 -12.40 1.97
CA ARG A 144 23.78 -12.18 3.37
C ARG A 144 22.97 -11.06 4.04
N TYR A 145 22.54 -10.06 3.25
CA TYR A 145 21.67 -8.96 3.68
C TYR A 145 20.18 -9.31 3.58
N PHE A 146 19.80 -10.05 2.54
CA PHE A 146 18.46 -10.61 2.30
C PHE A 146 18.15 -11.88 3.11
N ALA A 147 19.02 -12.27 4.03
CA ALA A 147 18.80 -13.41 4.90
C ALA A 147 17.43 -13.27 5.59
N PHE A 148 16.55 -14.25 5.40
CA PHE A 148 15.19 -14.31 5.94
C PHE A 148 15.09 -13.94 7.43
N ASN A 149 16.16 -14.17 8.20
CA ASN A 149 16.27 -13.78 9.60
C ASN A 149 16.16 -12.26 9.84
N ASN A 150 16.58 -11.42 8.88
CA ASN A 150 16.41 -9.96 8.95
C ASN A 150 15.02 -9.53 8.53
N LEU A 151 14.40 -10.19 7.54
CA LEU A 151 13.00 -9.95 7.17
C LEU A 151 12.06 -10.28 8.33
N GLN A 152 12.26 -11.42 8.98
CA GLN A 152 11.48 -11.79 10.16
C GLN A 152 11.61 -10.75 11.28
N LYS A 153 12.82 -10.22 11.52
CA LYS A 153 13.05 -9.11 12.47
C LYS A 153 12.35 -7.83 12.03
N ILE A 154 12.30 -7.51 10.74
CA ILE A 154 11.55 -6.37 10.23
C ILE A 154 10.05 -6.58 10.51
N PHE A 155 9.49 -7.74 10.17
CA PHE A 155 8.08 -8.07 10.42
C PHE A 155 7.68 -8.09 11.91
N GLN A 156 8.61 -8.46 12.79
CA GLN A 156 8.38 -8.46 14.23
C GLN A 156 8.53 -7.07 14.86
N ASN A 157 9.45 -6.23 14.36
CA ASN A 157 9.76 -4.92 14.97
C ASN A 157 9.04 -3.73 14.32
N PHE A 158 8.48 -3.92 13.11
CA PHE A 158 7.79 -2.91 12.34
C PHE A 158 6.29 -3.21 12.36
N PHE A 159 5.56 -2.62 13.30
CA PHE A 159 4.13 -2.89 13.50
C PHE A 159 3.27 -2.65 12.23
N PRO A 160 3.53 -1.61 11.40
CA PRO A 160 2.77 -1.41 10.17
C PRO A 160 2.99 -2.45 9.05
N SER A 161 4.02 -3.32 9.16
CA SER A 161 4.50 -4.18 8.05
C SER A 161 3.48 -5.20 7.63
N ARG A 162 2.70 -5.71 8.59
CA ARG A 162 1.67 -6.71 8.33
C ARG A 162 0.62 -6.18 7.37
N PHE A 163 0.26 -4.91 7.54
CA PHE A 163 -0.69 -4.21 6.69
C PHE A 163 -0.06 -3.81 5.36
N VAL A 164 1.21 -3.38 5.35
CA VAL A 164 1.95 -3.13 4.09
C VAL A 164 2.05 -4.40 3.25
N THR A 165 2.32 -5.55 3.87
CA THR A 165 2.35 -6.84 3.17
C THR A 165 0.97 -7.24 2.66
N ALA A 166 -0.09 -7.02 3.44
CA ALA A 166 -1.44 -7.25 2.94
C ALA A 166 -1.75 -6.35 1.73
N ALA A 167 -1.35 -5.08 1.76
CA ALA A 167 -1.49 -4.17 0.63
C ALA A 167 -0.75 -4.68 -0.61
N VAL A 168 0.52 -5.07 -0.47
CA VAL A 168 1.31 -5.64 -1.57
C VAL A 168 0.70 -6.91 -2.12
N LEU A 169 0.17 -7.80 -1.26
CA LEU A 169 -0.49 -9.02 -1.71
C LEU A 169 -1.79 -8.74 -2.47
N PHE A 170 -2.60 -7.80 -1.99
CA PHE A 170 -3.84 -7.43 -2.65
C PHE A 170 -3.61 -6.71 -3.98
N SER A 171 -2.75 -5.69 -4.01
CA SER A 171 -2.38 -5.02 -5.27
C SER A 171 -1.71 -6.00 -6.24
N GLY A 172 -0.89 -6.92 -5.74
CA GLY A 172 -0.31 -7.98 -6.58
C GLY A 172 -1.35 -8.94 -7.15
N MET A 173 -2.43 -9.24 -6.42
CA MET A 173 -3.55 -10.03 -6.94
C MET A 173 -4.37 -9.26 -7.97
N GLY A 174 -4.64 -7.97 -7.74
CA GLY A 174 -5.27 -7.08 -8.73
C GLY A 174 -4.49 -7.07 -10.04
N LEU A 175 -3.19 -6.76 -9.97
CA LEU A 175 -2.28 -6.78 -11.12
C LEU A 175 -2.21 -8.12 -11.86
N ILE A 176 -2.40 -9.26 -11.18
CA ILE A 176 -2.41 -10.57 -11.88
C ILE A 176 -3.71 -10.77 -12.66
N ILE A 177 -4.82 -10.24 -12.14
CA ILE A 177 -6.14 -10.32 -12.78
C ILE A 177 -6.19 -9.36 -13.98
N ASP A 178 -5.62 -8.17 -13.82
CA ASP A 178 -5.47 -7.12 -14.84
C ASP A 178 -4.65 -7.55 -16.07
N LEU A 179 -3.90 -8.67 -16.03
CA LEU A 179 -3.09 -9.14 -17.18
C LEU A 179 -3.90 -9.55 -18.43
N GLU A 180 -5.19 -9.18 -18.53
CA GLU A 180 -6.11 -9.29 -19.67
C GLU A 180 -6.24 -10.71 -20.26
N ILE A 181 -5.75 -11.73 -19.54
CA ILE A 181 -5.74 -13.11 -20.04
C ILE A 181 -7.18 -13.59 -20.28
N VAL A 182 -8.15 -13.08 -19.52
CA VAL A 182 -9.57 -13.42 -19.63
C VAL A 182 -10.43 -12.18 -19.43
N HIS A 183 -11.12 -11.74 -20.48
CA HIS A 183 -12.09 -10.64 -20.40
C HIS A 183 -13.41 -11.14 -19.81
N HIS A 184 -13.62 -10.92 -18.52
CA HIS A 184 -14.86 -11.30 -17.84
C HIS A 184 -15.19 -10.24 -16.77
N ASP A 185 -16.40 -9.66 -16.79
CA ASP A 185 -16.80 -8.54 -15.88
C ASP A 185 -16.55 -8.85 -14.40
N PHE A 186 -16.73 -10.11 -14.01
CA PHE A 186 -16.44 -10.56 -12.65
C PHE A 186 -14.95 -10.49 -12.27
N LEU A 187 -14.03 -10.68 -13.21
CA LEU A 187 -12.60 -10.55 -12.96
C LEU A 187 -12.22 -9.08 -12.76
N PHE A 188 -12.71 -8.17 -13.62
CA PHE A 188 -12.57 -6.73 -13.41
C PHE A 188 -13.12 -6.28 -12.04
N PHE A 189 -14.31 -6.78 -11.65
CA PHE A 189 -14.81 -6.55 -10.30
C PHE A 189 -13.87 -7.05 -9.18
N LEU A 190 -13.25 -8.23 -9.35
CA LEU A 190 -12.33 -8.78 -8.35
C LEU A 190 -11.04 -7.98 -8.25
N GLU A 191 -10.53 -7.50 -9.38
CA GLU A 191 -9.40 -6.59 -9.46
C GLU A 191 -9.67 -5.33 -8.64
N GLU A 192 -10.71 -4.58 -8.99
CA GLU A 192 -11.19 -3.38 -8.28
C GLU A 192 -11.36 -3.62 -6.77
N LEU A 193 -11.98 -4.74 -6.40
CA LEU A 193 -12.18 -5.13 -5.01
C LEU A 193 -10.84 -5.40 -4.30
N PHE A 194 -9.87 -6.03 -4.97
CA PHE A 194 -8.55 -6.26 -4.39
C PHE A 194 -7.77 -4.97 -4.24
N GLU A 195 -7.79 -4.08 -5.22
CA GLU A 195 -7.13 -2.78 -5.13
C GLU A 195 -7.68 -1.92 -3.99
N MET A 196 -9.01 -1.86 -3.86
CA MET A 196 -9.68 -1.20 -2.73
C MET A 196 -9.22 -1.77 -1.38
N ASN A 197 -9.11 -3.10 -1.27
CA ASN A 197 -8.58 -3.73 -0.06
C ASN A 197 -7.08 -3.46 0.16
N GLY A 198 -6.32 -3.28 -0.92
CA GLY A 198 -4.94 -2.80 -0.87
C GLY A 198 -4.83 -1.39 -0.29
N GLY A 199 -5.67 -0.47 -0.75
CA GLY A 199 -5.80 0.88 -0.19
C GLY A 199 -6.22 0.86 1.28
N LEU A 200 -7.20 0.03 1.65
CA LEU A 200 -7.63 -0.15 3.04
C LEU A 200 -6.49 -0.67 3.93
N ALA A 201 -5.70 -1.63 3.45
CA ALA A 201 -4.55 -2.14 4.17
C ALA A 201 -3.51 -1.04 4.42
N LEU A 202 -3.20 -0.20 3.43
CA LEU A 202 -2.29 0.93 3.64
C LEU A 202 -2.83 1.96 4.64
N LEU A 203 -4.14 2.23 4.64
CA LEU A 203 -4.75 3.11 5.64
C LEU A 203 -4.57 2.54 7.05
N PHE A 204 -4.72 1.23 7.21
CA PHE A 204 -4.43 0.55 8.48
C PHE A 204 -2.94 0.56 8.83
N SER A 205 -2.02 0.54 7.85
CA SER A 205 -0.60 0.85 8.11
C SER A 205 -0.44 2.25 8.70
N ALA A 206 -1.14 3.26 8.18
CA ALA A 206 -1.11 4.62 8.73
C ALA A 206 -1.65 4.69 10.17
N PHE A 207 -2.76 4.02 10.47
CA PHE A 207 -3.28 3.90 11.84
C PHE A 207 -2.30 3.17 12.77
N ALA A 208 -1.61 2.14 12.28
CA ALA A 208 -0.61 1.40 13.05
C ALA A 208 0.53 2.32 13.52
N ILE A 209 0.97 3.25 12.67
CA ILE A 209 1.96 4.28 13.04
C ILE A 209 1.44 5.14 14.21
N GLN A 210 0.17 5.54 14.15
CA GLN A 210 -0.43 6.37 15.19
C GLN A 210 -0.57 5.65 16.53
N VAL A 211 -0.91 4.36 16.52
CA VAL A 211 -0.95 3.51 17.73
C VAL A 211 0.45 3.40 18.33
N GLU A 212 1.45 3.15 17.50
CA GLU A 212 2.85 3.06 17.95
C GLU A 212 3.32 4.38 18.59
N ARG A 213 2.98 5.53 17.99
CA ARG A 213 3.27 6.86 18.55
C ARG A 213 2.71 7.02 19.96
N LYS A 214 1.46 6.63 20.18
CA LYS A 214 0.83 6.69 21.52
C LYS A 214 1.55 5.78 22.52
N GLY A 215 1.98 4.59 22.08
CA GLY A 215 2.78 3.67 22.89
C GLY A 215 4.12 4.25 23.33
N TYR A 216 4.81 4.99 22.46
CA TYR A 216 6.04 5.71 22.82
C TYR A 216 5.78 6.76 23.91
N PHE A 217 4.74 7.58 23.74
CA PHE A 217 4.42 8.65 24.69
C PHE A 217 4.17 8.13 26.11
N VAL A 218 3.40 7.04 26.23
CA VAL A 218 3.10 6.41 27.54
C VAL A 218 4.37 5.86 28.20
N ARG A 219 5.29 5.24 27.42
CA ARG A 219 6.55 4.72 27.97
C ARG A 219 7.45 5.85 28.47
N THR A 220 7.57 6.95 27.73
CA THR A 220 8.39 8.11 28.13
C THR A 220 7.83 8.77 29.39
N GLN A 221 6.51 8.93 29.51
CA GLN A 221 5.90 9.48 30.74
C GLN A 221 6.14 8.57 31.95
N LYS A 222 6.01 7.25 31.81
CA LYS A 222 6.31 6.30 32.90
C LYS A 222 7.78 6.36 33.33
N GLN A 223 8.72 6.46 32.38
CA GLN A 223 10.14 6.59 32.69
C GLN A 223 10.47 7.91 33.43
N LEU A 224 9.87 9.03 33.00
CA LEU A 224 10.03 10.32 33.66
C LEU A 224 9.49 10.29 35.10
N ALA A 225 8.28 9.75 35.30
CA ALA A 225 7.70 9.60 36.64
C ALA A 225 8.57 8.73 37.56
N TYR A 226 9.14 7.64 37.05
CA TYR A 226 10.06 6.78 37.81
C TYR A 226 11.35 7.52 38.21
N SER A 227 11.94 8.29 37.29
CA SER A 227 13.14 9.08 37.61
C SER A 227 12.89 10.18 38.65
N GLN A 228 11.72 10.82 38.63
CA GLN A 228 11.38 11.87 39.61
C GLN A 228 11.17 11.29 41.01
N ASN A 229 10.53 10.11 41.12
CA ASN A 229 10.36 9.43 42.41
C ASN A 229 11.70 8.98 43.00
N LEU A 230 12.67 8.54 42.18
CA LEU A 230 14.01 8.20 42.67
C LEU A 230 14.76 9.42 43.21
N VAL A 231 14.62 10.58 42.57
CA VAL A 231 15.25 11.83 43.04
C VAL A 231 14.62 12.30 44.36
N GLY A 232 13.30 12.18 44.53
CA GLY A 232 12.60 12.53 45.77
C GLY A 232 12.93 11.62 46.96
N VAL A 233 13.23 10.33 46.73
CA VAL A 233 13.67 9.41 47.79
C VAL A 233 15.08 9.74 48.25
N THR A 234 15.98 10.16 47.35
CA THR A 234 17.34 10.57 47.73
C THR A 234 17.42 11.87 48.54
N SER A 235 16.42 12.75 48.48
CA SER A 235 16.41 13.99 49.27
C SER A 235 15.89 13.80 50.70
N ILE A 236 15.25 12.67 51.02
CA ILE A 236 14.76 12.35 52.37
C ILE A 236 15.84 11.63 53.21
N LEU A 237 16.86 11.07 52.56
CA LEU A 237 17.95 10.34 53.20
C LEU A 237 19.22 11.19 53.46
N LYS A 238 19.12 12.52 53.35
CA LYS A 238 20.18 13.47 53.73
C LYS A 238 19.67 14.38 54.84
#